data_AF-A0A399FW44-F1
#
_entry.id   AF-A0A399FW44-F1
#
_cell.length_a   1.000
_cell.length_b   1.000
_cell.length_c   1.000
_cell.angle_alpha   90.00
_cell.angle_beta   90.00
_cell.angle_gamma   90.00
#
_symmetry.space_group_name_H-M   'P 1'
#
loop_
_entity.id
_entity.type
_entity.pdbx_description
1 polymer ?
#
loop_
_entity_poly.entity_id
_entity_poly.type
_entity_poly.pdbx_seq_one_letter_code
_entity_poly.pdbx_strand_id
1 'polypeptide(L)'
;MWGWTLIRHPDKTYHEKGVDVRLSVEMIRFARENKYNIAYLVSSDTDLVAAVEEVRSIGKTIQYVGIPKGQSYGLSSVANNVRLLRLEEIEKFFPETKN
;
A
#
# COMPACT_ATOMS: atom_id res chain seq x y z
N MET A 1 16.21 12.25 -13.42
CA MET A 1 16.41 11.00 -12.66
C MET A 1 15.99 11.27 -11.23
N TRP A 2 14.73 10.99 -10.87
CA TRP A 2 14.19 11.27 -9.54
C TRP A 2 14.08 9.95 -8.78
N GLY A 3 15.19 9.55 -8.16
CA GLY A 3 15.32 8.31 -7.40
C GLY A 3 15.06 8.50 -5.91
N TRP A 4 14.52 7.46 -5.30
CA TRP A 4 14.47 7.16 -3.87
C TRP A 4 15.72 7.67 -3.15
N THR A 5 15.55 8.49 -2.11
CA THR A 5 16.67 8.94 -1.30
C THR A 5 16.81 8.00 -0.11
N LEU A 6 17.75 7.05 -0.22
CA LEU A 6 18.22 6.28 0.92
C LEU A 6 19.01 7.24 1.83
N ILE A 7 18.49 7.50 3.03
CA ILE A 7 19.18 8.33 4.02
C ILE A 7 19.89 7.40 4.98
N ARG A 8 21.20 7.60 5.12
CA ARG A 8 22.01 6.88 6.09
C ARG A 8 21.77 7.47 7.48
N HIS A 9 21.27 6.64 8.40
CA HIS A 9 21.06 7.03 9.78
C HIS A 9 22.34 6.83 10.62
N PRO A 10 22.47 7.52 11.78
CA PRO A 10 23.64 7.43 12.66
C PRO A 10 23.93 6.01 13.19
N ASP A 11 22.91 5.15 13.20
CA ASP A 11 22.96 3.74 13.58
C ASP A 11 23.48 2.81 12.47
N LYS A 12 23.93 3.38 11.33
CA LYS A 12 24.39 2.67 10.12
C LYS A 12 23.28 1.94 9.34
N THR A 13 22.01 2.18 9.62
CA THR A 13 20.91 1.70 8.79
C THR A 13 20.61 2.70 7.67
N TYR A 14 19.91 2.22 6.63
CA TYR A 14 19.39 3.08 5.57
C TYR A 14 17.88 3.14 5.70
N HIS A 15 17.34 4.34 5.84
CA HIS A 15 15.91 4.54 5.85
C HIS A 15 15.48 5.13 4.51
N GLU A 16 14.40 4.59 3.97
CA GLU A 16 13.71 5.20 2.85
C GLU A 16 12.84 6.33 3.39
N LYS A 17 12.97 7.54 2.84
CA LYS A 17 12.21 8.69 3.30
C LYS A 17 11.31 9.21 2.18
N GLY A 18 10.02 9.38 2.49
CA GLY A 18 9.05 10.04 1.61
C GLY A 18 8.33 9.14 0.60
N VAL A 19 8.44 7.82 0.74
CA VAL A 19 7.75 6.85 -0.13
C VAL A 19 6.24 6.89 0.10
N ASP A 20 5.82 6.89 1.35
CA ASP A 20 4.41 6.84 1.76
C ASP A 20 3.67 8.12 1.34
N VAL A 21 4.40 9.25 1.40
CA VAL A 21 3.95 10.54 0.88
C VAL A 21 3.74 10.48 -0.62
N ARG A 22 4.73 9.96 -1.37
CA ARG A 22 4.61 9.86 -2.83
C ARG A 22 3.46 8.95 -3.25
N LEU A 23 3.32 7.79 -2.61
CA LEU A 23 2.23 6.86 -2.86
C LEU A 23 0.87 7.53 -2.62
N SER A 24 0.72 8.20 -1.47
CA SER A 24 -0.49 8.95 -1.13
C SER A 24 -0.84 10.00 -2.19
N VAL A 25 0.14 10.80 -2.60
CA VAL A 25 -0.04 11.86 -3.61
C VAL A 25 -0.43 11.27 -4.97
N GLU A 26 0.24 10.21 -5.41
CA GLU A 26 -0.04 9.58 -6.71
C GLU A 26 -1.41 8.90 -6.71
N MET A 27 -1.80 8.22 -5.62
CA MET A 27 -3.14 7.64 -5.47
C MET A 27 -4.22 8.71 -5.65
N ILE A 28 -4.14 9.83 -4.93
CA ILE A 28 -5.13 10.91 -5.00
C ILE A 28 -5.13 11.56 -6.39
N ARG A 29 -3.94 11.90 -6.93
CA ARG A 29 -3.82 12.52 -8.25
C ARG A 29 -4.47 11.66 -9.33
N PHE A 30 -4.16 10.37 -9.35
CA PHE A 30 -4.70 9.44 -10.34
C PHE A 30 -6.21 9.17 -10.15
N ALA A 31 -6.73 9.23 -8.92
CA ALA A 31 -8.18 9.22 -8.69
C ALA A 31 -8.86 10.43 -9.35
N ARG A 32 -8.33 11.64 -9.11
CA ARG A 32 -8.84 12.90 -9.68
C ARG A 32 -8.74 12.93 -11.20
N GLU A 33 -7.65 12.42 -11.76
CA GLU A 33 -7.44 12.29 -13.21
C GLU A 33 -8.23 11.12 -13.83
N ASN A 34 -9.05 10.42 -13.05
CA ASN A 34 -9.85 9.28 -13.48
C ASN A 34 -9.03 8.15 -14.14
N LYS A 35 -7.78 7.96 -13.71
CA LYS A 35 -6.86 6.94 -14.27
C LYS A 35 -7.15 5.52 -13.79
N TYR A 36 -7.97 5.39 -12.74
CA TYR A 36 -8.47 4.11 -12.26
C TYR A 36 -9.87 4.24 -11.68
N ASN A 37 -10.57 3.11 -11.58
CA ASN A 37 -11.85 2.98 -10.89
C ASN A 37 -11.69 2.30 -9.53
N ILE A 38 -10.75 1.35 -9.45
CA ILE A 38 -10.42 0.58 -8.24
C ILE A 38 -8.92 0.73 -8.00
N ALA A 39 -8.53 1.09 -6.78
CA ALA A 39 -7.13 0.99 -6.34
C ALA A 39 -6.96 -0.21 -5.42
N TYR A 40 -6.00 -1.07 -5.76
CA TYR A 40 -5.55 -2.17 -4.89
C TYR A 40 -4.37 -1.67 -4.07
N LEU A 41 -4.62 -1.34 -2.80
CA LEU A 41 -3.58 -0.87 -1.89
C LEU A 41 -2.92 -2.07 -1.20
N VAL A 42 -1.71 -2.41 -1.65
CA VAL A 42 -0.89 -3.48 -1.06
C VAL A 42 0.11 -2.86 -0.09
N SER A 43 -0.36 -2.44 1.08
CA SER A 43 0.46 -1.91 2.17
C SER A 43 -0.34 -1.96 3.47
N SER A 44 0.33 -2.22 4.59
CA SER A 44 -0.28 -2.16 5.93
C SER A 44 0.11 -0.88 6.70
N ASP A 45 0.67 0.12 6.03
CA ASP A 45 1.04 1.40 6.63
C ASP A 45 -0.20 2.25 6.95
N THR A 46 -0.40 2.55 8.23
CA THR A 46 -1.52 3.36 8.71
C THR A 46 -1.44 4.82 8.29
N ASP A 47 -0.28 5.33 7.90
CA ASP A 47 -0.13 6.72 7.45
C ASP A 47 -0.87 6.99 6.13
N LEU A 48 -1.22 5.93 5.39
CA LEU A 48 -1.99 6.00 4.14
C LEU A 48 -3.51 6.13 4.36
N VAL A 49 -4.00 6.04 5.60
CA VAL A 49 -5.46 6.11 5.91
C VAL A 49 -6.09 7.38 5.34
N ALA A 50 -5.46 8.54 5.53
CA ALA A 50 -5.98 9.82 5.03
C ALA A 50 -6.09 9.83 3.49
N ALA A 51 -5.13 9.21 2.79
CA ALA A 51 -5.16 9.10 1.33
C ALA A 51 -6.27 8.16 0.86
N VAL A 52 -6.51 7.05 1.57
CA VAL A 52 -7.62 6.12 1.30
C VAL A 52 -8.97 6.81 1.45
N GLU A 53 -9.16 7.59 2.52
CA GLU A 53 -10.39 8.34 2.76
C GLU A 53 -10.65 9.37 1.64
N GLU A 54 -9.62 10.11 1.21
CA GLU A 54 -9.75 11.08 0.13
C GLU A 54 -10.04 10.42 -1.21
N VAL A 55 -9.38 9.30 -1.54
CA VAL A 55 -9.68 8.56 -2.77
C VAL A 55 -11.11 8.02 -2.77
N ARG A 56 -11.63 7.58 -1.61
CA ARG A 56 -13.04 7.19 -1.46
C ARG A 56 -13.99 8.38 -1.59
N SER A 57 -13.63 9.56 -1.07
CA SER A 57 -14.43 10.78 -1.19
C SER A 57 -14.61 11.20 -2.66
N ILE A 58 -13.61 10.94 -3.51
CA ILE A 58 -13.66 11.13 -4.97
C ILE A 58 -14.58 10.11 -5.67
N GLY A 59 -15.06 9.09 -4.96
CA GLY A 59 -15.94 8.05 -5.48
C GLY A 59 -15.20 6.86 -6.09
N LYS A 60 -13.91 6.69 -5.80
CA LYS A 60 -13.16 5.50 -6.21
C LYS A 60 -13.30 4.38 -5.19
N THR A 61 -13.20 3.15 -5.67
CA THR A 61 -13.21 1.97 -4.80
C THR A 61 -11.78 1.66 -4.34
N ILE A 62 -11.60 1.50 -3.04
CA ILE A 62 -10.35 1.03 -2.44
C ILE A 62 -10.49 -0.43 -2.01
N GLN A 63 -9.62 -1.28 -2.56
CA GLN A 63 -9.39 -2.63 -2.08
C GLN A 63 -8.09 -2.63 -1.27
N TYR A 64 -8.18 -2.73 0.06
CA TYR A 64 -7.03 -3.01 0.89
C TYR A 64 -6.60 -4.47 0.69
N VAL A 65 -5.32 -4.69 0.45
CA VAL A 65 -4.69 -6.01 0.32
C VAL A 65 -3.58 -6.11 1.37
N GLY A 66 -3.73 -7.04 2.31
CA GLY A 66 -2.79 -7.26 3.40
C GLY A 66 -2.50 -8.74 3.63
N ILE A 67 -1.76 -9.04 4.69
CA ILE A 67 -1.55 -10.41 5.18
C ILE A 67 -2.17 -10.56 6.58
N PRO A 68 -2.69 -11.75 6.97
CA PRO A 68 -3.36 -11.92 8.26
C PRO A 68 -2.53 -11.49 9.47
N LYS A 69 -1.24 -11.83 9.49
CA LYS A 69 -0.33 -11.50 10.60
C LYS A 69 0.03 -10.02 10.70
N GLY A 70 -0.15 -9.25 9.63
CA GLY A 70 0.23 -7.84 9.53
C GLY A 70 -0.93 -6.97 9.09
N GLN A 71 -2.17 -7.36 9.39
CA GLN A 71 -3.35 -6.62 8.98
C GLN A 71 -3.38 -5.26 9.68
N SER A 72 -3.59 -4.20 8.91
CA SER A 72 -3.85 -2.85 9.43
C SER A 72 -5.34 -2.67 9.68
N TYR A 73 -5.73 -2.50 10.95
CA TYR A 73 -7.12 -2.23 11.31
C TYR A 73 -7.59 -0.85 10.83
N GLY A 74 -6.70 0.15 10.86
CA GLY A 74 -6.98 1.49 10.35
C GLY A 74 -7.38 1.43 8.88
N LEU A 75 -6.53 0.86 8.02
CA LEU A 75 -6.84 0.68 6.60
C LEU A 75 -8.06 -0.23 6.37
N SER A 76 -8.23 -1.28 7.17
CA SER A 76 -9.38 -2.17 7.07
C SER A 76 -10.70 -1.44 7.34
N SER A 77 -10.70 -0.47 8.25
CA SER A 77 -11.89 0.30 8.61
C SER A 77 -12.29 1.33 7.57
N VAL A 78 -11.31 1.86 6.81
CA VAL A 78 -11.55 2.91 5.82
C VAL A 78 -11.58 2.41 4.37
N ALA A 79 -11.13 1.20 4.06
CA ALA A 79 -11.26 0.64 2.72
C ALA A 79 -12.70 0.22 2.38
N ASN A 80 -13.04 0.13 1.09
CA ASN A 80 -14.34 -0.45 0.70
C ASN A 80 -14.34 -1.97 0.90
N ASN A 81 -13.22 -2.61 0.58
CA ASN A 81 -13.05 -4.05 0.65
C ASN A 81 -11.69 -4.39 1.26
N VAL A 82 -11.61 -5.54 1.93
CA VAL A 82 -10.38 -6.06 2.53
C VAL A 82 -10.10 -7.46 1.99
N ARG A 83 -8.88 -7.68 1.48
CA ARG A 83 -8.40 -8.97 0.99
C ARG A 83 -7.11 -9.33 1.72
N LEU A 84 -7.20 -10.31 2.60
CA LEU A 84 -6.04 -10.87 3.27
C LEU A 84 -5.50 -12.03 2.44
N LEU A 85 -4.23 -11.93 2.03
CA LEU A 85 -3.52 -12.97 1.32
C LEU A 85 -3.02 -14.00 2.33
N ARG A 86 -3.62 -15.19 2.32
CA ARG A 86 -3.17 -16.30 3.18
C ARG A 86 -2.05 -17.07 2.50
N LEU A 87 -1.19 -17.68 3.32
CA LEU A 87 0.02 -18.33 2.83
C LEU A 87 -0.32 -19.44 1.82
N GLU A 88 -1.32 -20.27 2.14
CA GLU A 88 -1.78 -21.36 1.29
C GLU A 88 -2.31 -20.89 -0.09
N GLU A 89 -2.75 -19.62 -0.18
CA GLU A 89 -3.26 -19.06 -1.43
C GLU A 89 -2.13 -18.53 -2.33
N ILE A 90 -1.00 -18.14 -1.72
CA ILE A 90 0.14 -17.54 -2.41
C ILE A 90 1.26 -18.54 -2.68
N GLU A 91 1.30 -19.68 -1.98
CA GLU A 91 2.37 -20.68 -2.06
C GLU A 91 2.67 -21.13 -3.49
N LYS A 92 1.62 -21.37 -4.29
CA LYS A 92 1.72 -21.78 -5.70
C LYS A 92 2.39 -20.76 -6.62
N PHE A 93 2.58 -19.52 -6.18
CA PHE A 93 3.24 -18.47 -6.94
C PHE A 93 4.69 -18.26 -6.52
N PHE A 94 5.15 -18.87 -5.43
CA PHE A 94 6.57 -18.86 -5.12
C PHE A 94 7.31 -19.79 -6.08
N PRO A 95 8.53 -19.42 -6.49
CA PRO A 95 9.37 -20.32 -7.25
C PRO A 95 9.64 -21.58 -6.42
N GLU A 96 9.72 -22.74 -7.07
CA GLU A 96 10.14 -23.97 -6.40
C GLU A 96 11.48 -23.73 -5.71
N THR A 97 11.50 -23.85 -4.39
CA THR A 97 12.72 -23.73 -3.59
C THR A 97 13.63 -24.89 -3.99
N LYS A 98 14.68 -24.61 -4.78
CA LYS A 98 15.77 -25.58 -4.96
C LYS A 98 16.47 -25.73 -3.62
N ASN A 99 16.24 -26.87 -2.96
CA ASN A 99 17.04 -27.32 -1.82
C ASN A 99 18.50 -27.56 -2.23
#